data_AF-A0AAW4U6X0-F1
#
_entry.id   AF-A0AAW4U6X0-F1
#
_cell.length_a   1.000
_cell.length_b   1.000
_cell.length_c   1.000
_cell.angle_alpha   90.00
_cell.angle_beta   90.00
_cell.angle_gamma   90.00
#
_symmetry.space_group_name_H-M   'P 1'
#
loop_
_entity.id
_entity.type
_entity.pdbx_description
1 polymer ?
#
loop_
_entity_poly.entity_id
_entity_poly.type
_entity_poly.pdbx_seq_one_letter_code
_entity_poly.pdbx_strand_id
1 'polypeptide(L)'
;MEQQKREGKTMTAEKIIDSLKFTFEEADEQKDLFTPSHVLYKCRIINPANNRRYTFDYQCNPSATHEPEKKDCLYCLLSDSSCVESCTDEADFLTEFGYIDGGADQVRKGLKAFKACQRTKKAIERLFTDDEIEALQAHFENY
;
A
#
# COMPACT_ATOMS: atom_id res chain seq x y z
N MET A 1 -45.00 6.86 15.07
CA MET A 1 -44.05 5.88 14.53
C MET A 1 -42.71 6.59 14.40
N GLU A 2 -41.88 6.49 15.44
CA GLU A 2 -40.51 6.98 15.38
C GLU A 2 -39.74 6.17 14.33
N GLN A 3 -39.33 6.83 13.26
CA GLN A 3 -38.24 6.32 12.43
C GLN A 3 -36.99 6.30 13.31
N GLN A 4 -36.65 5.13 13.82
CA GLN A 4 -35.29 4.85 14.26
C GLN A 4 -34.38 5.04 13.06
N LYS A 5 -33.77 6.23 12.94
CA LYS A 5 -32.53 6.41 12.20
C LYS A 5 -31.54 5.42 12.81
N ARG A 6 -31.31 4.30 12.13
CA ARG A 6 -30.09 3.52 12.36
C ARG A 6 -28.95 4.47 12.07
N GLU A 7 -28.28 4.95 13.12
CA GLU A 7 -26.98 5.59 13.01
C GLU A 7 -26.05 4.54 12.40
N GLY A 8 -25.96 4.53 11.06
CA GLY A 8 -24.87 3.88 10.37
C GLY A 8 -23.62 4.53 10.90
N LYS A 9 -22.91 3.80 11.78
CA LYS A 9 -21.69 4.28 12.41
C LYS A 9 -20.66 4.41 11.30
N THR A 10 -20.55 5.60 10.70
CA THR A 10 -19.60 5.86 9.62
C THR A 10 -18.22 5.39 10.07
N MET A 11 -17.66 4.42 9.35
CA MET A 11 -16.34 3.88 9.62
C MET A 11 -15.36 4.95 9.18
N THR A 12 -14.60 5.53 10.12
CA THR A 12 -13.58 6.53 9.79
C THR A 12 -12.27 5.82 9.49
N ALA A 13 -11.40 6.44 8.71
CA ALA A 13 -10.08 5.91 8.39
C ALA A 13 -9.28 5.53 9.65
N GLU A 14 -9.35 6.35 10.70
CA GLU A 14 -8.66 6.07 11.97
C GLU A 14 -9.17 4.78 12.61
N LYS A 15 -10.49 4.56 12.61
CA LYS A 15 -11.06 3.30 13.14
C LYS A 15 -10.64 2.10 12.32
N ILE A 16 -10.58 2.25 11.00
CA ILE A 16 -10.11 1.19 10.09
C ILE A 16 -8.65 0.88 10.43
N ILE A 17 -7.77 1.89 10.40
CA ILE A 17 -6.34 1.79 10.70
C ILE A 17 -6.13 1.15 12.07
N ASP A 18 -6.79 1.65 13.13
CA ASP A 18 -6.64 1.17 14.49
C ASP A 18 -7.05 -0.30 14.64
N SER A 19 -8.08 -0.74 13.91
CA SER A 19 -8.55 -2.13 13.95
C SER A 19 -7.58 -3.13 13.30
N LEU A 20 -6.74 -2.67 12.36
CA LEU A 20 -5.79 -3.53 11.66
C LEU A 20 -4.70 -4.04 12.59
N LYS A 21 -4.42 -5.34 12.50
CA LYS A 21 -3.21 -5.93 13.09
C LYS A 21 -2.06 -5.76 12.12
N PHE A 22 -0.95 -5.27 12.63
CA PHE A 22 0.28 -5.06 11.87
C PHE A 22 1.45 -5.70 12.59
N THR A 23 2.28 -6.41 11.84
CA THR A 23 3.53 -7.01 12.33
C THR A 23 4.60 -6.82 11.26
N PHE A 24 5.84 -6.65 11.69
CA PHE A 24 7.00 -6.65 10.81
C PHE A 24 8.14 -7.44 11.44
N GLU A 25 9.01 -7.97 10.60
CA GLU A 25 10.28 -8.58 10.96
C GLU A 25 11.30 -8.17 9.89
N GLU A 26 12.58 -8.06 10.24
CA GLU A 26 13.62 -7.88 9.23
C GLU A 26 13.61 -9.07 8.27
N ALA A 27 13.77 -8.80 6.97
CA ALA A 27 13.87 -9.85 5.98
C ALA A 27 15.17 -10.65 6.16
N ASP A 28 15.10 -11.97 5.95
CA ASP A 28 16.26 -12.88 6.03
C ASP A 28 17.41 -12.46 5.08
N GLU A 29 17.07 -11.84 3.95
CA GLU A 29 18.02 -11.33 2.96
C GLU A 29 17.92 -9.82 2.81
N GLN A 30 19.00 -9.09 3.11
CA GLN A 30 19.12 -7.64 2.96
C GLN A 30 19.79 -7.29 1.62
N LYS A 31 19.04 -7.38 0.52
CA LYS A 31 19.50 -7.13 -0.86
C LYS A 31 18.65 -6.09 -1.57
N ASP A 32 19.19 -5.54 -2.66
CA ASP A 32 18.51 -4.54 -3.50
C ASP A 32 17.97 -3.35 -2.68
N LEU A 33 18.74 -2.94 -1.66
CA LEU A 33 18.39 -1.84 -0.77
C LEU A 33 18.57 -0.49 -1.47
N PHE A 34 17.70 0.47 -1.19
CA PHE A 34 17.82 1.82 -1.75
C PHE A 34 19.11 2.54 -1.35
N THR A 35 19.55 2.36 -0.10
CA THR A 35 20.86 2.83 0.39
C THR A 35 21.42 1.85 1.42
N PRO A 36 22.72 1.92 1.77
CA PRO A 36 23.31 1.06 2.81
C PRO A 36 22.69 1.20 4.20
N SER A 37 21.93 2.26 4.45
CA SER A 37 21.25 2.50 5.73
C SER A 37 19.78 2.08 5.72
N HIS A 38 19.24 1.65 4.57
CA HIS A 38 17.91 1.06 4.53
C HIS A 38 17.94 -0.36 5.08
N VAL A 39 16.85 -0.75 5.71
CA VAL A 39 16.59 -2.12 6.15
C VAL A 39 15.34 -2.59 5.42
N LEU A 40 15.39 -3.80 4.87
CA LEU A 40 14.27 -4.48 4.28
C LEU A 40 13.52 -5.28 5.35
N TYR A 41 12.21 -5.06 5.43
CA TYR A 41 11.30 -5.72 6.34
C TYR A 41 10.26 -6.53 5.59
N LYS A 42 9.85 -7.64 6.19
CA LYS A 42 8.67 -8.40 5.81
C LYS A 42 7.49 -7.96 6.67
N CYS A 43 6.66 -7.11 6.11
CA CYS A 43 5.50 -6.56 6.79
C CYS A 43 4.25 -7.42 6.54
N ARG A 44 3.33 -7.43 7.50
CA ARG A 44 2.03 -8.09 7.38
C ARG A 44 0.93 -7.24 7.98
N ILE A 45 -0.13 -7.03 7.19
CA ILE A 45 -1.39 -6.44 7.62
C ILE A 45 -2.46 -7.54 7.66
N ILE A 46 -3.28 -7.56 8.71
CA ILE A 46 -4.46 -8.41 8.83
C ILE A 46 -5.65 -7.53 9.15
N ASN A 47 -6.72 -7.63 8.35
CA ASN A 47 -8.02 -7.06 8.67
C ASN A 47 -8.82 -8.07 9.51
N PRO A 48 -9.06 -7.82 10.82
CA PRO A 48 -9.79 -8.77 11.65
C PRO A 48 -11.26 -8.93 11.27
N ALA A 49 -11.86 -7.96 10.59
CA ALA A 49 -13.28 -7.98 10.23
C ALA A 49 -13.60 -9.10 9.22
N ASN A 50 -12.66 -9.40 8.32
CA ASN A 50 -12.81 -10.43 7.28
C ASN A 50 -11.70 -11.51 7.33
N ASN A 51 -10.78 -11.41 8.29
CA ASN A 51 -9.62 -12.29 8.49
C ASN A 51 -8.72 -12.43 7.24
N ARG A 52 -8.74 -11.44 6.34
CA ARG A 52 -7.84 -11.35 5.20
C ARG A 52 -6.52 -10.77 5.65
N ARG A 53 -5.45 -11.22 4.99
CA ARG A 53 -4.08 -10.83 5.31
C ARG A 53 -3.32 -10.54 4.04
N TYR A 54 -2.39 -9.62 4.14
CA TYR A 54 -1.43 -9.32 3.09
C TYR A 54 -0.03 -9.23 3.69
N THR A 55 0.93 -9.81 2.98
CA THR A 55 2.34 -9.79 3.38
C THR A 55 3.11 -9.21 2.21
N PHE A 56 3.98 -8.25 2.51
CA PHE A 56 4.68 -7.44 1.54
C PHE A 56 6.05 -7.05 2.10
N ASP A 57 6.94 -6.73 1.17
CA ASP A 57 8.28 -6.25 1.46
C ASP A 57 8.22 -4.72 1.58
N TYR A 58 8.85 -4.17 2.61
CA TYR A 58 8.90 -2.74 2.86
C TYR A 58 10.33 -2.33 3.26
N GLN A 59 10.86 -1.29 2.65
CA GLN A 59 12.17 -0.76 2.98
C GLN A 59 12.03 0.63 3.58
N CYS A 60 12.65 0.86 4.73
CA CYS A 60 12.81 2.21 5.29
C CYS A 60 14.22 2.36 5.87
N ASN A 61 14.59 3.61 6.20
CA ASN A 61 15.82 3.89 6.92
C ASN A 61 15.51 4.15 8.40
N PRO A 62 15.52 3.11 9.26
CA PRO A 62 15.19 3.26 10.67
C PRO A 62 16.16 4.18 11.42
N SER A 63 17.37 4.42 10.89
CA SER A 63 18.34 5.34 11.49
C SER A 63 18.04 6.82 11.22
N ALA A 64 17.26 7.12 10.18
CA ALA A 64 16.90 8.48 9.80
C ALA A 64 15.44 8.83 10.17
N THR A 65 14.55 7.84 10.18
CA THR A 65 13.13 8.01 10.53
C THR A 65 12.76 7.13 11.72
N HIS A 66 12.15 5.99 11.45
CA HIS A 66 11.68 5.00 12.41
C HIS A 66 11.55 3.65 11.70
N GLU A 67 11.37 2.59 12.51
CA GLU A 67 10.96 1.27 12.02
C GLU A 67 9.61 1.34 11.29
N PRO A 68 9.19 0.29 10.55
CA PRO A 68 7.93 0.32 9.81
C PRO A 68 6.73 0.66 10.72
N GLU A 69 5.98 1.71 10.37
CA GLU A 69 4.69 1.97 10.98
C GLU A 69 3.55 1.54 10.06
N LYS A 70 2.47 1.10 10.69
CA LYS A 70 1.25 0.65 10.02
C LYS A 70 0.70 1.71 9.05
N LYS A 71 0.77 2.99 9.42
CA LYS A 71 0.25 4.10 8.61
C LYS A 71 1.08 4.32 7.34
N ASP A 72 2.41 4.39 7.45
CA ASP A 72 3.28 4.56 6.28
C ASP A 72 3.16 3.38 5.33
N CYS A 73 3.14 2.17 5.89
CA CYS A 73 2.94 0.97 5.09
C CYS A 73 1.60 1.01 4.34
N LEU A 74 0.51 1.38 5.01
CA LEU A 74 -0.80 1.45 4.38
C LEU A 74 -0.87 2.56 3.33
N TYR A 75 -0.28 3.73 3.60
CA TYR A 75 -0.12 4.82 2.65
C TYR A 75 0.57 4.35 1.37
N CYS A 76 1.74 3.71 1.49
CA CYS A 76 2.48 3.20 0.34
C CYS A 76 1.66 2.20 -0.48
N LEU A 77 0.94 1.28 0.17
CA LEU A 77 0.10 0.30 -0.53
C LEU A 77 -1.07 0.95 -1.27
N LEU A 78 -1.69 1.98 -0.68
CA LEU A 78 -2.77 2.72 -1.34
C LEU A 78 -2.23 3.57 -2.49
N SER A 79 -1.06 4.18 -2.33
CA SER A 79 -0.36 4.90 -3.40
C SER A 79 -0.05 3.98 -4.58
N ASP A 80 0.56 2.81 -4.34
CA ASP A 80 0.78 1.78 -5.38
C ASP A 80 -0.52 1.39 -6.09
N SER A 81 -1.61 1.21 -5.35
CA SER A 81 -2.92 0.90 -5.92
C SER A 81 -3.42 2.01 -6.85
N SER A 82 -3.27 3.28 -6.43
CA SER A 82 -3.68 4.44 -7.22
C SER A 82 -2.86 4.62 -8.50
N CYS A 83 -1.57 4.26 -8.49
CA CYS A 83 -0.72 4.32 -9.69
C CYS A 83 -1.25 3.43 -10.84
N VAL A 84 -1.96 2.34 -10.51
CA VAL A 84 -2.60 1.48 -11.52
C VAL A 84 -3.91 2.06 -12.01
N GLU A 85 -4.63 2.77 -11.15
CA GLU A 85 -5.92 3.39 -11.49
C GLU A 85 -5.76 4.63 -12.35
N SER A 86 -4.65 5.34 -12.19
CA SER A 86 -4.31 6.52 -12.99
C SER A 86 -3.84 6.18 -14.41
N CYS A 87 -3.59 4.91 -14.72
CA CYS A 87 -3.02 4.48 -16.00
C CYS A 87 -3.98 3.56 -16.77
N THR A 88 -4.09 3.78 -18.08
CA THR A 88 -4.94 2.97 -18.96
C THR A 88 -4.37 1.56 -19.16
N ASP A 89 -3.05 1.48 -19.34
CA ASP A 89 -2.34 0.24 -19.60
C ASP A 89 -0.86 0.31 -19.15
N GLU A 90 -0.11 -0.75 -19.49
CA GLU A 90 1.31 -0.88 -19.18
C GLU A 90 2.16 0.21 -19.85
N ALA A 91 1.87 0.60 -21.09
CA ALA A 91 2.65 1.59 -21.81
C ALA A 91 2.45 2.99 -21.21
N ASP A 92 1.21 3.28 -20.81
CA ASP A 92 0.85 4.50 -20.09
C ASP A 92 1.61 4.59 -18.75
N PHE A 93 1.61 3.52 -17.95
CA PHE A 93 2.37 3.45 -16.70
C PHE A 93 3.89 3.67 -16.91
N LEU A 94 4.48 3.03 -17.92
CA LEU A 94 5.91 3.20 -18.21
C LEU A 94 6.25 4.64 -18.61
N THR A 95 5.34 5.33 -19.27
CA THR A 95 5.52 6.71 -19.72
C THR A 95 5.33 7.67 -18.55
N GLU A 96 4.22 7.56 -17.81
CA GLU A 96 3.87 8.44 -16.69
C GLU A 96 4.93 8.41 -15.58
N PHE A 97 5.46 7.22 -15.27
CA PHE A 97 6.47 7.05 -14.22
C PHE A 97 7.93 7.11 -14.74
N GLY A 98 8.14 7.53 -15.99
CA GLY A 98 9.48 7.81 -16.54
C GLY A 98 10.38 6.59 -16.76
N TYR A 99 9.80 5.39 -16.86
CA TYR A 99 10.56 4.15 -17.12
C TYR A 99 10.98 3.99 -18.58
N ILE A 100 10.32 4.68 -19.52
CA ILE A 100 10.58 4.54 -20.95
C ILE A 100 11.89 5.19 -21.40
N ASP A 101 12.36 6.23 -20.70
CA ASP A 101 13.52 7.04 -21.10
C ASP A 101 14.87 6.38 -20.78
N GLY A 102 14.88 5.39 -19.89
CA GLY A 102 16.11 4.78 -19.37
C GLY A 102 16.57 3.51 -20.10
N GLY A 103 16.04 3.25 -21.29
CA GLY A 103 16.39 2.07 -22.10
C GLY A 103 15.85 0.75 -21.54
N ALA A 104 16.30 -0.37 -22.12
CA ALA A 104 15.70 -1.69 -21.90
C ALA A 104 15.69 -2.15 -20.43
N ASP A 105 16.70 -1.77 -19.64
CA ASP A 105 16.78 -2.16 -18.24
C ASP A 105 15.76 -1.41 -17.37
N GLN A 106 15.55 -0.10 -17.62
CA GLN A 106 14.54 0.68 -16.91
C GLN A 106 13.13 0.27 -17.31
N VAL A 107 12.89 -0.02 -18.59
CA VAL A 107 11.63 -0.60 -19.04
C VAL A 107 11.35 -1.90 -18.27
N ARG A 108 12.32 -2.82 -18.16
CA ARG A 108 12.12 -4.07 -17.39
C ARG A 108 11.82 -3.82 -15.91
N LYS A 109 12.40 -2.78 -15.29
CA LYS A 109 12.07 -2.39 -13.91
C LYS A 109 10.65 -1.85 -13.80
N GLY A 110 10.25 -0.97 -14.71
CA GLY A 110 8.89 -0.43 -14.78
C GLY A 110 7.83 -1.52 -14.97
N LEU A 111 8.10 -2.52 -15.81
CA LEU A 111 7.22 -3.68 -15.99
C LEU A 111 7.05 -4.50 -14.70
N LYS A 112 8.12 -4.64 -13.91
CA LYS A 112 8.07 -5.31 -12.60
C LYS A 112 7.27 -4.47 -11.61
N ALA A 113 7.47 -3.15 -11.60
CA ALA A 113 6.75 -2.21 -10.75
C ALA A 113 5.25 -2.20 -11.06
N PHE A 114 4.86 -2.09 -12.33
CA PHE A 114 3.45 -2.14 -12.76
C PHE A 114 2.75 -3.42 -12.27
N LYS A 115 3.39 -4.57 -12.49
CA LYS A 115 2.86 -5.85 -12.00
C LYS A 115 2.80 -5.92 -10.47
N ALA A 116 3.71 -5.29 -9.76
CA ALA A 116 3.67 -5.20 -8.30
C ALA A 116 2.50 -4.35 -7.83
N CYS A 117 2.32 -3.17 -8.41
CA CYS A 117 1.19 -2.28 -8.11
C CYS A 117 -0.16 -2.97 -8.40
N GLN A 118 -0.28 -3.72 -9.50
CA GLN A 118 -1.49 -4.51 -9.80
C GLN A 118 -1.77 -5.60 -8.75
N ARG A 119 -0.73 -6.24 -8.20
CA ARG A 119 -0.90 -7.22 -7.11
C ARG A 119 -1.29 -6.53 -5.82
N THR A 120 -0.72 -5.36 -5.53
CA THR A 120 -1.08 -4.53 -4.39
C THR A 120 -2.53 -4.10 -4.46
N LYS A 121 -3.00 -3.56 -5.59
CA LYS A 121 -4.42 -3.22 -5.81
C LYS A 121 -5.35 -4.38 -5.48
N LYS A 122 -5.10 -5.56 -6.08
CA LYS A 122 -5.89 -6.77 -5.79
C LYS A 122 -5.81 -7.22 -4.34
N ALA A 123 -4.74 -6.88 -3.61
CA ALA A 123 -4.63 -7.16 -2.19
C ALA A 123 -5.46 -6.19 -1.35
N ILE A 124 -5.44 -4.89 -1.69
CA ILE A 124 -6.26 -3.84 -1.08
C ILE A 124 -7.76 -4.17 -1.24
N GLU A 125 -8.21 -4.46 -2.47
CA GLU A 125 -9.60 -4.85 -2.78
C GLU A 125 -10.06 -6.14 -2.08
N ARG A 126 -9.11 -6.98 -1.61
CA ARG A 126 -9.42 -8.17 -0.79
C ARG A 126 -9.41 -7.86 0.71
N LEU A 127 -8.61 -6.89 1.14
CA LEU A 127 -8.47 -6.52 2.53
C LEU A 127 -9.61 -5.63 3.00
N PHE A 128 -10.11 -4.75 2.13
CA PHE A 128 -11.03 -3.68 2.46
C PHE A 128 -12.24 -3.67 1.54
N THR A 129 -13.36 -3.13 2.00
CA THR A 129 -14.50 -2.78 1.14
C THR A 129 -14.24 -1.48 0.39
N ASP A 130 -15.01 -1.22 -0.68
CA ASP A 130 -14.87 0.02 -1.45
C ASP A 130 -15.02 1.28 -0.56
N ASP A 131 -16.02 1.31 0.33
CA ASP A 131 -16.22 2.40 1.31
C ASP A 131 -15.00 2.59 2.26
N GLU A 132 -14.33 1.49 2.63
CA GLU A 132 -13.15 1.55 3.50
C GLU A 132 -11.94 2.09 2.71
N ILE A 133 -11.81 1.70 1.44
CA ILE A 133 -10.77 2.19 0.53
C ILE A 133 -10.95 3.70 0.32
N GLU A 134 -12.16 4.16 0.01
CA GLU A 134 -12.47 5.58 -0.18
C GLU A 134 -12.15 6.38 1.09
N ALA A 135 -12.56 5.90 2.27
CA ALA A 135 -12.26 6.56 3.54
C ALA A 135 -10.75 6.65 3.81
N LEU A 136 -10.01 5.57 3.54
CA LEU A 136 -8.55 5.54 3.68
C LEU A 136 -7.86 6.46 2.68
N GLN A 137 -8.26 6.46 1.41
CA GLN A 137 -7.70 7.34 0.39
C GLN A 137 -7.91 8.82 0.76
N ALA A 138 -9.12 9.19 1.19
CA ALA A 138 -9.42 10.55 1.63
C ALA A 138 -8.58 10.97 2.85
N HIS A 139 -8.30 10.05 3.78
CA HIS A 139 -7.44 10.33 4.94
C HIS A 139 -5.99 10.60 4.54
N PHE A 140 -5.50 9.94 3.50
CA PHE A 140 -4.11 10.00 3.06
C PHE A 140 -3.81 11.04 1.98
N GLU A 141 -4.81 11.80 1.51
CA GLU A 141 -4.65 12.80 0.45
C GLU A 141 -3.62 13.91 0.80
N ASN A 142 -3.38 14.16 2.09
CA ASN A 142 -2.44 15.18 2.58
C ASN A 142 -1.38 14.62 3.55
N TYR A 143 -1.11 13.31 3.46
CA TYR A 143 -0.14 12.63 4.34
C TYR A 143 1.32 12.92 3.94
#